data_AF-A0A7C2P447-F1
#
_entry.id   AF-A0A7C2P447-F1
#
_cell.length_a   1.000
_cell.length_b   1.000
_cell.length_c   1.000
_cell.angle_alpha   90.00
_cell.angle_beta   90.00
_cell.angle_gamma   90.00
#
_symmetry.space_group_name_H-M   'P 1'
#
loop_
_entity.id
_entity.type
_entity.pdbx_description
1 polymer ?
#
loop_
_entity_poly.entity_id
_entity_poly.type
_entity_poly.pdbx_seq_one_letter_code
_entity_poly.pdbx_strand_id
1 'polypeptide(L)'
;MNAKPSAADYSGALSARRLASAGFTLIEVLVALVVMSVGLLGLALLQQNAVVFNRDAYLASQATVLAYDIADRIRGNREAGRDGDYDSAFAGTPPACNSAIPAGTVVEQDIAAWRRALSCALPAGDGQIDYDDATEILTITVRWDPARTADATDDEVFVMTTGL
;
A
#
# COMPACT_ATOMS: atom_id res chain seq x y z
N MET A 1 -88.90 -7.09 -17.22
CA MET A 1 -88.42 -6.71 -18.57
C MET A 1 -87.13 -5.91 -18.39
N ASN A 2 -85.97 -6.57 -18.43
CA ASN A 2 -84.66 -5.91 -18.43
C ASN A 2 -83.99 -6.20 -19.76
N ALA A 3 -83.96 -5.21 -20.64
CA ALA A 3 -83.29 -5.32 -21.93
C ALA A 3 -81.77 -5.20 -21.71
N LYS A 4 -81.05 -6.24 -22.14
CA LYS A 4 -79.59 -6.32 -22.11
C LYS A 4 -79.03 -5.31 -23.14
N PRO A 5 -78.10 -4.41 -22.77
CA PRO A 5 -77.53 -3.45 -23.72
C PRO A 5 -76.75 -4.17 -24.83
N SER A 6 -76.90 -3.67 -26.06
CA SER A 6 -76.31 -4.22 -27.28
C SER A 6 -74.87 -3.74 -27.47
N ALA A 7 -74.06 -4.54 -28.18
CA ALA A 7 -72.60 -4.40 -28.33
C ALA A 7 -72.09 -3.11 -29.02
N ALA A 8 -72.93 -2.10 -29.21
CA ALA A 8 -72.58 -0.82 -29.82
C ALA A 8 -71.90 0.17 -28.85
N ASP A 9 -71.91 -0.09 -27.53
CA ASP A 9 -71.41 0.85 -26.51
C ASP A 9 -69.89 0.82 -26.26
N TYR A 10 -69.12 -0.05 -26.94
CA TYR A 10 -67.67 -0.17 -26.74
C TYR A 10 -66.81 0.44 -27.85
N SER A 11 -67.40 1.27 -28.73
CA SER A 11 -66.68 1.85 -29.89
C SER A 11 -66.08 3.24 -29.63
N GLY A 12 -65.93 3.65 -28.37
CA GLY A 12 -65.31 4.91 -27.99
C GLY A 12 -64.27 4.72 -26.90
N ALA A 13 -63.05 5.19 -27.16
CA ALA A 13 -61.95 5.34 -26.20
C ALA A 13 -61.01 4.14 -25.97
N LEU A 14 -60.42 3.61 -27.04
CA LEU A 14 -59.01 3.20 -26.97
C LEU A 14 -58.20 4.05 -27.96
N SER A 15 -58.09 5.34 -27.65
CA SER A 15 -57.07 6.18 -28.27
C SER A 15 -55.74 5.80 -27.63
N ALA A 16 -55.06 4.80 -28.20
CA ALA A 16 -53.68 4.52 -27.88
C ALA A 16 -52.86 5.75 -28.24
N ARG A 17 -52.54 6.59 -27.25
CA ARG A 17 -51.49 7.61 -27.38
C ARG A 17 -50.24 6.88 -27.84
N ARG A 18 -49.89 7.00 -29.13
CA ARG A 18 -48.51 6.76 -29.54
C ARG A 18 -47.69 7.82 -28.83
N LEU A 19 -47.07 7.43 -27.72
CA LEU A 19 -45.96 8.20 -27.16
C LEU A 19 -44.94 8.32 -28.30
N ALA A 20 -44.78 9.52 -28.84
CA ALA A 20 -43.81 9.77 -29.88
C ALA A 20 -42.42 9.44 -29.29
N SER A 21 -41.80 8.39 -29.83
CA SER A 21 -40.40 8.08 -29.52
C SER A 21 -39.56 9.21 -30.11
N ALA A 22 -39.10 10.13 -29.27
CA ALA A 22 -38.06 11.08 -29.67
C ALA A 22 -36.78 10.26 -29.94
N GLY A 23 -36.38 10.17 -31.19
CA GLY A 23 -35.10 9.56 -31.54
C GLY A 23 -33.94 10.41 -31.00
N PHE A 24 -32.88 9.76 -30.55
CA PHE A 24 -31.64 10.42 -30.15
C PHE A 24 -31.06 11.19 -31.33
N THR A 25 -30.63 12.42 -31.10
CA THR A 25 -29.91 13.20 -32.11
C THR A 25 -28.44 12.75 -32.16
N LEU A 26 -27.77 12.82 -33.32
CA LEU A 26 -26.34 12.46 -33.43
C LEU A 26 -25.46 13.27 -32.45
N ILE A 27 -25.80 14.54 -32.24
CA ILE A 27 -25.09 15.44 -31.33
C ILE A 27 -25.21 14.98 -29.87
N GLU A 28 -26.33 14.39 -29.48
CA GLU A 28 -26.55 13.87 -28.12
C GLU A 28 -25.64 12.68 -27.82
N VAL A 29 -25.47 11.77 -28.78
CA VAL A 29 -24.53 10.63 -28.66
C VAL A 29 -23.08 11.13 -28.59
N LEU A 30 -22.72 12.12 -29.41
CA LEU A 30 -21.36 12.69 -29.40
C LEU A 30 -21.04 13.38 -28.07
N VAL A 31 -21.99 14.16 -27.53
CA VAL A 31 -21.82 14.79 -26.22
C VAL A 31 -21.72 13.73 -25.11
N ALA A 32 -22.54 12.68 -25.15
CA ALA A 32 -22.46 11.58 -24.19
C ALA A 32 -21.09 10.87 -24.22
N LEU A 33 -20.54 10.61 -25.41
CA LEU A 33 -19.22 10.01 -25.57
C LEU A 33 -18.10 10.91 -25.05
N VAL A 34 -18.20 12.23 -25.24
CA VAL A 34 -17.22 13.21 -24.70
C VAL A 34 -17.28 13.24 -23.17
N VAL A 35 -18.46 13.30 -22.59
CA VAL A 35 -18.60 13.29 -21.12
C VAL A 35 -18.09 11.98 -20.52
N MET A 36 -18.43 10.85 -21.16
CA MET A 36 -17.97 9.53 -20.73
C MET A 36 -16.44 9.39 -20.84
N SER A 37 -15.83 9.86 -21.92
CA SER A 37 -14.38 9.76 -22.10
C SER A 37 -13.64 10.58 -21.04
N VAL A 38 -14.10 11.80 -20.73
CA VAL A 38 -13.56 12.61 -19.62
C VAL A 38 -13.73 11.89 -18.28
N GLY A 39 -14.90 11.30 -18.02
CA GLY A 39 -15.15 10.53 -16.80
C GLY A 39 -14.22 9.32 -16.63
N LEU A 40 -13.97 8.57 -17.71
CA LEU A 40 -13.07 7.41 -17.69
C LEU A 40 -11.60 7.81 -17.49
N LEU A 41 -11.16 8.94 -18.06
CA LEU A 41 -9.83 9.48 -17.80
C LEU A 41 -9.66 9.88 -16.33
N GLY A 42 -10.69 10.50 -15.74
CA GLY A 42 -10.71 10.79 -14.30
C GLY A 42 -10.60 9.53 -13.44
N LEU A 43 -11.35 8.48 -13.78
CA LEU A 43 -11.29 7.18 -13.09
C LEU A 43 -9.90 6.52 -13.21
N ALA A 44 -9.29 6.56 -14.40
CA ALA A 44 -7.97 5.97 -14.63
C ALA A 44 -6.89 6.62 -13.75
N LEU A 45 -6.93 7.95 -13.59
CA LEU A 45 -6.02 8.68 -12.71
C LEU A 45 -6.21 8.30 -11.25
N LEU A 46 -7.47 8.18 -10.80
CA LEU A 46 -7.76 7.73 -9.43
C LEU A 46 -7.27 6.30 -9.19
N GLN A 47 -7.45 5.41 -10.18
CA GLN A 47 -6.98 4.02 -10.09
C GLN A 47 -5.45 3.95 -10.02
N GLN A 48 -4.75 4.74 -10.84
CA GLN A 48 -3.30 4.82 -10.81
C GLN A 48 -2.79 5.24 -9.43
N ASN A 49 -3.37 6.31 -8.87
CA ASN A 49 -3.00 6.79 -7.53
C ASN A 49 -3.31 5.76 -6.45
N ALA A 50 -4.45 5.07 -6.54
CA ALA A 50 -4.80 4.01 -5.61
C ALA A 50 -3.76 2.88 -5.59
N VAL A 51 -3.23 2.48 -6.74
CA VAL A 51 -2.18 1.44 -6.81
C VAL A 51 -0.90 1.90 -6.11
N VAL A 52 -0.48 3.15 -6.34
CA VAL A 52 0.72 3.74 -5.70
C VAL A 52 0.55 3.75 -4.18
N PHE A 53 -0.55 4.31 -3.67
CA PHE A 53 -0.79 4.37 -2.23
C PHE A 53 -0.89 2.99 -1.56
N ASN A 54 -1.49 2.00 -2.24
CA ASN A 54 -1.52 0.63 -1.71
C ASN A 54 -0.12 0.02 -1.62
N ARG A 55 0.75 0.29 -2.61
CA ARG A 55 2.13 -0.17 -2.59
C ARG A 55 2.91 0.45 -1.45
N ASP A 56 2.80 1.76 -1.24
CA ASP A 56 3.55 2.46 -0.19
C ASP A 56 3.09 2.01 1.21
N ALA A 57 1.78 1.86 1.40
CA ALA A 57 1.22 1.29 2.63
C ALA A 57 1.70 -0.16 2.87
N TYR A 58 1.85 -0.96 1.81
CA TYR A 58 2.40 -2.30 1.91
C TYR A 58 3.88 -2.29 2.34
N LEU A 59 4.71 -1.42 1.75
CA LEU A 59 6.13 -1.29 2.13
C LEU A 59 6.28 -0.83 3.59
N ALA A 60 5.52 0.18 4.01
CA ALA A 60 5.51 0.62 5.40
C ALA A 60 5.13 -0.52 6.36
N SER A 61 4.12 -1.32 6.01
CA SER A 61 3.71 -2.49 6.80
C SER A 61 4.83 -3.53 6.91
N GLN A 62 5.55 -3.80 5.82
CA GLN A 62 6.70 -4.71 5.82
C GLN A 62 7.84 -4.18 6.69
N ALA A 63 8.14 -2.88 6.63
CA ALA A 63 9.14 -2.23 7.46
C ALA A 63 8.78 -2.33 8.96
N THR A 64 7.52 -2.08 9.32
CA THR A 64 7.04 -2.23 10.70
C THR A 64 7.20 -3.66 11.21
N VAL A 65 6.78 -4.67 10.44
CA VAL A 65 6.92 -6.08 10.83
C VAL A 65 8.39 -6.45 11.06
N LEU A 66 9.28 -6.02 10.16
CA LEU A 66 10.71 -6.32 10.28
C LEU A 66 11.40 -5.55 11.41
N ALA A 67 10.92 -4.35 11.76
CA ALA A 67 11.38 -3.64 12.95
C ALA A 67 10.98 -4.37 14.25
N TYR A 68 9.75 -4.90 14.31
CA TYR A 68 9.32 -5.72 15.44
C TYR A 68 10.09 -7.05 15.53
N ASP A 69 10.37 -7.71 14.39
CA ASP A 69 11.15 -8.95 14.37
C ASP A 69 12.53 -8.77 15.05
N ILE A 70 13.28 -7.73 14.70
CA ILE A 70 14.57 -7.49 15.33
C ILE A 70 14.44 -7.06 16.79
N ALA A 71 13.43 -6.25 17.15
CA ALA A 71 13.19 -5.91 18.55
C ALA A 71 12.90 -7.14 19.41
N ASP A 72 12.14 -8.10 18.89
CA ASP A 72 11.83 -9.33 19.61
C ASP A 72 13.05 -10.26 19.76
N ARG A 73 13.94 -10.30 18.76
CA ARG A 73 15.24 -10.98 18.87
C ARG A 73 16.10 -10.36 19.96
N ILE A 74 16.20 -9.02 19.99
CA ILE A 74 16.98 -8.31 21.02
C ILE A 74 16.38 -8.53 22.40
N ARG A 75 15.05 -8.54 22.53
CA ARG A 75 14.38 -8.89 23.81
C ARG A 75 14.67 -10.33 24.23
N GLY A 76 14.80 -11.24 23.27
CA GLY A 76 15.24 -12.62 23.51
C GLY A 76 16.70 -12.72 23.98
N ASN A 77 17.53 -11.76 23.60
CA ASN A 77 18.95 -11.64 23.98
C ASN A 77 19.23 -10.33 24.73
N ARG A 78 18.45 -10.10 25.80
CA ARG A 78 18.39 -8.81 26.49
C ARG A 78 19.72 -8.34 27.10
N GLU A 79 20.57 -9.26 27.53
CA GLU A 79 21.91 -8.95 28.06
C GLU A 79 22.76 -8.28 26.98
N ALA A 80 22.93 -8.92 25.82
CA ALA A 80 23.63 -8.33 24.68
C ALA A 80 22.97 -7.04 24.17
N GLY A 81 21.64 -6.94 24.24
CA GLY A 81 20.93 -5.71 23.93
C GLY A 81 21.31 -4.53 24.85
N ARG A 82 21.44 -4.78 26.15
CA ARG A 82 21.81 -3.77 27.16
C ARG A 82 23.31 -3.45 27.16
N ASP A 83 24.13 -4.39 26.72
CA ASP A 83 25.57 -4.17 26.53
C ASP A 83 25.88 -3.38 25.24
N GLY A 84 24.85 -3.06 24.44
CA GLY A 84 24.99 -2.31 23.19
C GLY A 84 25.51 -3.16 22.03
N ASP A 85 25.58 -4.49 22.16
CA ASP A 85 26.13 -5.36 21.13
C ASP A 85 25.34 -5.31 19.81
N TYR A 86 24.05 -4.95 19.89
CA TYR A 86 23.18 -4.80 18.72
C TYR A 86 23.33 -3.45 18.00
N ASP A 87 24.11 -2.50 18.53
CA ASP A 87 24.34 -1.20 17.89
C ASP A 87 24.92 -1.37 16.50
N SER A 88 24.23 -0.78 15.53
CA SER A 88 24.62 -0.92 14.14
C SER A 88 24.15 0.26 13.30
N ALA A 89 25.09 1.01 12.75
CA ALA A 89 24.79 2.06 11.78
C ALA A 89 24.35 1.47 10.44
N PHE A 90 23.56 2.23 9.67
CA PHE A 90 23.18 1.84 8.31
C PHE A 90 24.36 1.30 7.47
N ALA A 91 24.09 0.28 6.67
CA ALA A 91 25.07 -0.21 5.73
C ALA A 91 25.30 0.85 4.64
N GLY A 92 26.56 1.20 4.37
CA GLY A 92 26.89 2.08 3.23
C GLY A 92 26.41 1.48 1.90
N THR A 93 26.35 0.15 1.81
CA THR A 93 25.65 -0.59 0.76
C THR A 93 24.86 -1.71 1.40
N PRO A 94 23.51 -1.74 1.25
CA PRO A 94 22.69 -2.80 1.81
C PRO A 94 23.10 -4.18 1.27
N PRO A 95 23.03 -5.25 2.09
CA PRO A 95 23.35 -6.58 1.60
C PRO A 95 22.37 -7.01 0.50
N ALA A 96 22.83 -7.83 -0.44
CA ALA A 96 21.92 -8.44 -1.39
C ALA A 96 20.95 -9.41 -0.67
N CYS A 97 19.72 -9.56 -1.20
CA CYS A 97 18.72 -10.49 -0.65
C CYS A 97 19.22 -11.95 -0.58
N ASN A 98 20.17 -12.33 -1.43
CA ASN A 98 20.80 -13.66 -1.47
C ASN A 98 22.13 -13.75 -0.71
N SER A 99 22.51 -12.71 0.04
CA SER A 99 23.72 -12.74 0.87
C SER A 99 23.64 -13.86 1.90
N ALA A 100 24.74 -14.60 2.05
CA ALA A 100 24.87 -15.60 3.10
C ALA A 100 24.91 -14.93 4.47
N ILE A 101 24.33 -15.60 5.48
CA ILE A 101 24.49 -15.18 6.87
C ILE A 101 25.86 -15.68 7.34
N PRO A 102 26.76 -14.80 7.81
CA PRO A 102 28.07 -15.21 8.29
C PRO A 102 27.95 -16.09 9.52
N ALA A 103 28.92 -16.99 9.70
CA ALA A 103 29.13 -17.62 11.00
C ALA A 103 29.67 -16.55 11.98
N GLY A 104 29.28 -16.66 13.25
CA GLY A 104 29.57 -15.61 14.23
C GLY A 104 28.77 -15.77 15.51
N THR A 105 28.71 -14.70 16.28
CA THR A 105 27.83 -14.60 17.45
C THR A 105 26.37 -14.59 17.02
N VAL A 106 25.45 -14.86 17.96
CA VAL A 106 24.01 -14.75 17.72
C VAL A 106 23.64 -13.35 17.26
N VAL A 107 24.25 -12.31 17.84
CA VAL A 107 24.03 -10.90 17.50
C VAL A 107 24.42 -10.61 16.04
N GLU A 108 25.61 -11.05 15.62
CA GLU A 108 26.09 -10.89 14.25
C GLU A 108 25.15 -11.58 13.25
N GLN A 109 24.67 -12.78 13.60
CA GLN A 109 23.72 -13.53 12.78
C GLN A 109 22.35 -12.87 12.70
N ASP A 110 21.85 -12.34 13.81
CA ASP A 110 20.56 -11.65 13.88
C ASP A 110 20.57 -10.38 13.03
N ILE A 111 21.59 -9.52 13.18
CA ILE A 111 21.71 -8.28 12.40
C ILE A 111 21.85 -8.60 10.91
N ALA A 112 22.69 -9.58 10.54
CA ALA A 112 22.86 -9.98 9.15
C ALA A 112 21.58 -10.57 8.55
N ALA A 113 20.86 -11.41 9.31
CA ALA A 113 19.60 -12.01 8.88
C ALA A 113 18.50 -10.96 8.71
N TRP A 114 18.40 -10.03 9.65
CA TRP A 114 17.46 -8.91 9.61
C TRP A 114 17.72 -7.98 8.43
N ARG A 115 18.96 -7.53 8.21
CA ARG A 115 19.31 -6.68 7.06
C ARG A 115 19.05 -7.37 5.73
N ARG A 116 19.37 -8.67 5.61
CA ARG A 116 19.00 -9.45 4.42
C ARG A 116 17.49 -9.48 4.21
N ALA A 117 16.70 -9.69 5.28
CA ALA A 117 15.24 -9.68 5.19
C ALA A 117 14.69 -8.33 4.74
N LEU A 118 15.26 -7.21 5.25
CA LEU A 118 14.95 -5.86 4.78
C LEU A 118 15.23 -5.70 3.29
N SER A 119 16.41 -6.10 2.82
CA SER A 119 16.78 -5.99 1.40
C SER A 119 15.97 -6.92 0.49
N CYS A 120 15.38 -7.99 1.02
CA CYS A 120 14.45 -8.85 0.29
C CYS A 120 13.03 -8.27 0.21
N ALA A 121 12.57 -7.63 1.29
CA ALA A 121 11.19 -7.16 1.42
C ALA A 121 10.99 -5.73 0.88
N LEU A 122 12.03 -4.89 0.98
CA LEU A 122 11.97 -3.48 0.68
C LEU A 122 12.98 -3.12 -0.44
N PRO A 123 12.64 -2.22 -1.36
CA PRO A 123 13.60 -1.75 -2.37
C PRO A 123 14.72 -0.96 -1.70
N ALA A 124 15.97 -1.39 -1.92
CA ALA A 124 17.15 -0.83 -1.25
C ALA A 124 17.00 -0.78 0.30
N GLY A 125 16.26 -1.74 0.87
CA GLY A 125 15.97 -1.77 2.30
C GLY A 125 17.21 -1.95 3.16
N ASP A 126 17.32 -1.12 4.20
CA ASP A 126 18.42 -1.14 5.16
C ASP A 126 17.94 -0.71 6.56
N GLY A 127 18.73 -1.04 7.58
CA GLY A 127 18.33 -0.89 8.97
C GLY A 127 19.48 -0.51 9.90
N GLN A 128 19.18 0.38 10.82
CA GLN A 128 20.05 0.84 11.90
C GLN A 128 19.40 0.56 13.26
N ILE A 129 20.24 0.23 14.24
CA ILE A 129 19.89 0.06 15.65
C ILE A 129 20.82 0.98 16.46
N ASP A 130 20.23 1.73 17.38
CA ASP A 130 20.90 2.67 18.27
C ASP A 130 20.38 2.46 19.69
N TYR A 131 21.29 2.17 20.62
CA TYR A 131 21.01 1.94 22.03
C TYR A 131 21.60 3.08 22.86
N ASP A 132 20.73 3.74 23.63
CA ASP A 132 21.11 4.75 24.60
C ASP A 132 21.16 4.14 26.00
N ASP A 133 22.37 3.86 26.47
CA ASP A 133 22.64 3.31 27.81
C ASP A 133 22.17 4.24 28.94
N ALA A 134 22.13 5.55 28.73
CA ALA A 134 21.68 6.48 29.77
C ALA A 134 20.17 6.42 29.98
N THR A 135 19.40 6.06 28.95
CA THR A 135 17.94 5.97 29.01
C THR A 135 17.40 4.54 28.94
N GLU A 136 18.26 3.54 28.73
CA GLU A 136 17.92 2.15 28.42
C GLU A 136 16.95 2.03 27.23
N ILE A 137 17.06 2.94 26.27
CA ILE A 137 16.18 3.02 25.10
C ILE A 137 16.90 2.49 23.87
N LEU A 138 16.21 1.60 23.15
CA LEU A 138 16.63 1.09 21.85
C LEU A 138 15.77 1.69 20.74
N THR A 139 16.44 2.29 19.76
CA THR A 139 15.84 2.90 18.58
C THR A 139 16.20 2.11 17.33
N ILE A 140 15.19 1.56 16.67
CA ILE A 140 15.31 0.85 15.40
C ILE A 140 14.82 1.78 14.29
N THR A 141 15.68 2.01 13.31
CA THR A 141 15.37 2.80 12.13
C THR A 141 15.47 1.92 10.89
N VAL A 142 14.39 1.84 10.12
CA VAL A 142 14.33 1.14 8.84
C VAL A 142 14.14 2.17 7.73
N ARG A 143 14.91 2.05 6.64
CA ARG A 143 14.77 2.91 5.47
C ARG A 143 14.62 2.12 4.18
N TRP A 144 13.94 2.71 3.19
CA TRP A 144 13.83 2.16 1.84
C TRP A 144 13.63 3.26 0.80
N ASP A 145 13.97 2.96 -0.46
CA ASP A 145 13.71 3.84 -1.60
C ASP A 145 12.36 3.46 -2.26
N PRO A 146 11.33 4.30 -2.16
CA PRO A 146 10.04 4.01 -2.79
C PRO A 146 10.08 4.13 -4.33
N ALA A 147 10.98 4.96 -4.87
CA ALA A 147 11.03 5.36 -6.29
C ALA A 147 11.90 4.44 -7.17
N ARG A 148 12.82 3.64 -6.59
CA ARG A 148 13.79 2.82 -7.34
C ARG A 148 14.56 3.63 -8.40
N THR A 149 14.80 4.90 -8.14
CA THR A 149 15.56 5.78 -9.04
C THR A 149 16.95 5.98 -8.46
N ALA A 150 17.97 5.91 -9.30
CA ALA A 150 19.37 6.04 -8.88
C ALA A 150 19.70 7.38 -8.17
N ASP A 151 18.78 8.35 -8.22
CA ASP A 151 18.87 9.68 -7.61
C ASP A 151 17.80 9.93 -6.51
N ALA A 152 17.25 8.89 -5.87
CA ALA A 152 16.27 9.07 -4.80
C ALA A 152 16.94 9.76 -3.59
N THR A 153 16.63 11.06 -3.39
CA THR A 153 17.00 11.82 -2.20
C THR A 153 15.96 11.73 -1.08
N ASP A 154 14.84 11.06 -1.34
CA ASP A 154 13.71 10.87 -0.41
C ASP A 154 13.62 9.40 0.01
N ASP A 155 14.52 8.97 0.89
CA ASP A 155 14.36 7.70 1.59
C ASP A 155 13.12 7.79 2.51
N GLU A 156 12.20 6.85 2.39
CA GLU A 156 11.14 6.70 3.41
C GLU A 156 11.73 6.00 4.63
N VAL A 157 11.40 6.52 5.81
CA VAL A 157 11.96 6.06 7.08
C VAL A 157 10.85 5.67 8.04
N PHE A 158 10.98 4.49 8.62
CA PHE A 158 10.21 4.03 9.77
C PHE A 158 11.10 3.98 11.01
N VAL A 159 10.68 4.65 12.09
CA VAL A 159 11.40 4.68 13.37
C VAL A 159 10.54 4.04 14.45
N MET A 160 11.13 3.12 15.21
CA MET A 160 10.54 2.52 16.39
C MET A 160 11.47 2.69 17.58
N THR A 161 10.92 3.07 18.72
CA THR A 161 11.65 3.23 19.98
C THR A 161 11.04 2.31 21.03
N THR A 162 11.86 1.53 21.73
CA THR A 162 11.44 0.62 22.81
C THR A 162 12.44 0.68 23.96
N GLY A 163 11.95 0.59 25.19
CA GLY A 163 12.84 0.29 26.33
C GLY A 163 13.31 -1.17 26.29
N LEU A 164 14.49 -1.45 26.86
CA LEU A 164 15.02 -2.81 27.02
C LEU A 164 14.67 -3.45 28.35
#